data_AF-A0A9D5RUV7-F1
#
_entry.id   AF-A0A9D5RUV7-F1
#
_cell.length_a   1.000
_cell.length_b   1.000
_cell.length_c   1.000
_cell.angle_alpha   90.00
_cell.angle_beta   90.00
_cell.angle_gamma   90.00
#
_symmetry.space_group_name_H-M   'P 1'
#
loop_
_entity.id
_entity.type
_entity.pdbx_description
1 polymer ?
#
loop_
_entity_poly.entity_id
_entity_poly.type
_entity_poly.pdbx_seq_one_letter_code
_entity_poly.pdbx_strand_id
1 'polypeptide(L)'
;MTDYIRRMDEAAKEVKEAKKVLNMAEKQRRNDLKQLQKNVKACEDHIFKAKQEYAGIKRYLDHLEYNGRSYVLNENTIAEVITSGEITSTITSKSTNGISLPGALIGGAVAGSLGAVVGGVKRNQVIESEENDHRRHYLHVRCDDGEFTAETKPDEETKTRQFADEINNAGRNAEDAIQSAQANLDFAKNRLRDAEADFTAINNAQYALEEKERAYRLVEAAGTGAEKEMLAERNRKRRKNMIIAAVAAVLLLALFARPKKKEPQNHEEPIAAVTPEPTPSATPEPTPEPTPEPTPEPTPEPTPEPEPAASGIRPEFKESMDAYEAFFDEYVEFMKSVDETSMSMESMVKYYDFLAKYEDAMEALDAIDDTELTPEEDRYYLDVLLRIDQKLLEAAQ
;
A
#
# COMPACT_ATOMS: atom_id res chain seq x y z
N MET A 1 -34.38 -39.57 -6.87
CA MET A 1 -33.51 -39.16 -5.75
C MET A 1 -34.01 -39.88 -4.51
N THR A 2 -33.20 -40.73 -3.89
CA THR A 2 -33.55 -41.44 -2.65
C THR A 2 -33.67 -40.46 -1.47
N ASP A 3 -34.50 -40.80 -0.47
CA ASP A 3 -34.73 -39.94 0.71
C ASP A 3 -33.44 -39.70 1.52
N TYR A 4 -32.51 -40.66 1.54
CA TYR A 4 -31.16 -40.49 2.09
C TYR A 4 -30.38 -39.36 1.43
N ILE A 5 -30.32 -39.34 0.09
CA ILE A 5 -29.57 -38.34 -0.67
C ILE A 5 -30.12 -36.93 -0.43
N ARG A 6 -31.45 -36.78 -0.31
CA ARG A 6 -32.08 -35.49 0.03
C ARG A 6 -31.66 -35.01 1.43
N ARG A 7 -31.73 -35.88 2.44
CA ARG A 7 -31.32 -35.55 3.82
C ARG A 7 -29.84 -35.19 3.91
N MET A 8 -28.98 -35.88 3.15
CA MET A 8 -27.55 -35.55 3.05
C MET A 8 -27.30 -34.18 2.42
N ASP A 9 -28.04 -33.82 1.36
CA ASP A 9 -27.97 -32.49 0.75
C ASP A 9 -28.43 -31.38 1.71
N GLU A 10 -29.52 -31.62 2.44
CA GLU A 10 -30.05 -30.70 3.46
C GLU A 10 -29.03 -30.50 4.59
N ALA A 11 -28.50 -31.58 5.16
CA ALA A 11 -27.50 -31.51 6.22
C ALA A 11 -26.20 -30.84 5.74
N ALA A 12 -25.72 -31.15 4.52
CA ALA A 12 -24.54 -30.50 3.93
C ALA A 12 -24.76 -29.00 3.72
N LYS A 13 -25.98 -28.59 3.36
CA LYS A 13 -26.34 -27.18 3.23
C LYS A 13 -26.29 -26.47 4.59
N GLU A 14 -26.83 -27.07 5.64
CA GLU A 14 -26.79 -26.49 6.99
C GLU A 14 -25.35 -26.34 7.52
N VAL A 15 -24.49 -27.35 7.33
CA VAL A 15 -23.06 -27.27 7.68
C VAL A 15 -22.38 -26.13 6.90
N LYS A 16 -22.66 -26.02 5.59
CA LYS A 16 -22.11 -24.94 4.75
C LYS A 16 -22.57 -23.56 5.23
N GLU A 17 -23.82 -23.41 5.64
CA GLU A 17 -24.35 -22.17 6.20
C GLU A 17 -23.71 -21.82 7.55
N ALA A 18 -23.57 -22.79 8.46
CA ALA A 18 -22.89 -22.58 9.74
C ALA A 18 -21.42 -22.18 9.56
N LYS A 19 -20.70 -22.83 8.62
CA LYS A 19 -19.30 -22.47 8.30
C LYS A 19 -19.18 -21.05 7.73
N LYS A 20 -20.15 -20.60 6.93
CA LYS A 20 -20.19 -19.21 6.46
C LYS A 20 -20.35 -18.23 7.63
N VAL A 21 -21.21 -18.53 8.59
CA VAL A 21 -21.41 -17.69 9.79
C VAL A 21 -20.12 -17.60 10.60
N LEU A 22 -19.41 -18.71 10.82
CA LEU A 22 -18.10 -18.71 11.48
C LEU A 22 -17.09 -17.82 10.75
N ASN A 23 -16.92 -18.02 9.43
CA ASN A 23 -16.01 -17.20 8.63
C ASN A 23 -16.37 -15.71 8.66
N MET A 24 -17.67 -15.37 8.68
CA MET A 24 -18.13 -13.98 8.82
C MET A 24 -17.77 -13.41 10.19
N ALA A 25 -17.95 -14.17 11.27
CA ALA A 25 -17.58 -13.75 12.62
C ALA A 25 -16.06 -13.50 12.76
N GLU A 26 -15.24 -14.42 12.23
CA GLU A 26 -13.78 -14.26 12.19
C GLU A 26 -13.34 -13.04 11.38
N LYS A 27 -13.94 -12.84 10.20
CA LYS A 27 -13.66 -11.68 9.34
C LYS A 27 -14.05 -10.38 10.03
N GLN A 28 -15.21 -10.35 10.68
CA GLN A 28 -15.69 -9.18 11.40
C GLN A 28 -14.73 -8.80 12.53
N ARG A 29 -14.37 -9.76 13.40
CA ARG A 29 -13.38 -9.55 14.46
C ARG A 29 -12.05 -9.02 13.92
N ARG A 30 -11.54 -9.61 12.83
CA ARG A 30 -10.30 -9.14 12.20
C ARG A 30 -10.38 -7.68 11.76
N ASN A 31 -11.49 -7.28 11.17
CA ASN A 31 -11.71 -5.90 10.73
C ASN A 31 -11.80 -4.94 11.93
N ASP A 32 -12.52 -5.34 12.98
CA ASP A 32 -12.68 -4.54 14.19
C ASP A 32 -11.33 -4.33 14.89
N LEU A 33 -10.52 -5.38 15.04
CA LEU A 33 -9.17 -5.29 15.58
C LEU A 33 -8.29 -4.37 14.73
N LYS A 34 -8.33 -4.50 13.40
CA LYS A 34 -7.57 -3.63 12.50
C LYS A 34 -7.95 -2.16 12.67
N GLN A 35 -9.25 -1.87 12.85
CA GLN A 35 -9.72 -0.51 13.06
C GLN A 35 -9.31 0.03 14.44
N LEU A 36 -9.40 -0.78 15.49
CA LEU A 36 -8.96 -0.39 16.83
C LEU A 36 -7.45 -0.16 16.89
N GLN A 37 -6.65 -1.01 16.26
CA GLN A 37 -5.20 -0.82 16.12
C GLN A 37 -4.88 0.49 15.39
N LYS A 38 -5.62 0.81 14.31
CA LYS A 38 -5.48 2.10 13.61
C LYS A 38 -5.81 3.28 14.52
N ASN A 39 -6.83 3.16 15.36
CA ASN A 39 -7.21 4.20 16.31
C ASN A 39 -6.14 4.40 17.39
N VAL A 40 -5.60 3.32 17.97
CA VAL A 40 -4.47 3.38 18.92
C VAL A 40 -3.28 4.09 18.27
N LYS A 41 -2.90 3.68 17.06
CA LYS A 41 -1.82 4.33 16.31
C LYS A 41 -2.08 5.82 16.07
N ALA A 42 -3.31 6.21 15.77
CA ALA A 42 -3.66 7.62 15.60
C ALA A 42 -3.51 8.42 16.92
N CYS A 43 -3.87 7.83 18.07
CA CYS A 43 -3.63 8.43 19.38
C CYS A 43 -2.14 8.53 19.71
N GLU A 44 -1.35 7.49 19.40
CA GLU A 44 0.11 7.51 19.58
C GLU A 44 0.76 8.55 18.68
N ASP A 45 0.37 8.62 17.41
CA ASP A 45 0.81 9.66 16.48
C ASP A 45 0.43 11.05 16.99
N HIS A 46 -0.74 11.20 17.61
CA HIS A 46 -1.17 12.46 18.22
C HIS A 46 -0.26 12.89 19.39
N ILE A 47 0.34 11.96 20.12
CA ILE A 47 1.23 12.30 21.25
C ILE A 47 2.69 12.42 20.77
N PHE A 48 3.20 11.42 20.07
CA PHE A 48 4.63 11.22 19.86
C PHE A 48 5.17 11.73 18.51
N LYS A 49 4.30 12.10 17.56
CA LYS A 49 4.77 12.71 16.31
C LYS A 49 4.78 14.22 16.39
N ALA A 50 5.82 14.81 15.80
CA ALA A 50 5.91 16.23 15.55
C ALA A 50 4.65 16.71 14.82
N LYS A 51 4.05 17.78 15.34
CA LYS A 51 2.87 18.45 14.79
C LYS A 51 3.25 19.46 13.73
N GLN A 52 4.34 20.15 13.95
CA GLN A 52 4.83 21.23 13.10
C GLN A 52 6.36 21.24 13.12
N GLU A 53 6.94 21.73 12.04
CA GLU A 53 8.37 21.93 11.91
C GLU A 53 8.62 23.26 11.20
N TYR A 54 9.41 24.13 11.81
CA TYR A 54 9.78 25.43 11.23
C TYR A 54 11.15 25.88 11.77
N ALA A 55 12.02 26.39 10.88
CA ALA A 55 13.37 26.85 11.24
C ALA A 55 14.20 25.82 12.05
N GLY A 56 14.02 24.52 11.77
CA GLY A 56 14.68 23.42 12.49
C GLY A 56 14.10 23.11 13.88
N ILE A 57 13.04 23.81 14.28
CA ILE A 57 12.29 23.56 15.51
C ILE A 57 11.15 22.61 15.18
N LYS A 58 11.11 21.45 15.82
CA LYS A 58 9.96 20.54 15.77
C LYS A 58 9.11 20.74 17.01
N ARG A 59 7.81 20.94 16.83
CA ARG A 59 6.85 21.03 17.92
C ARG A 59 6.09 19.73 18.08
N TYR A 60 6.14 19.14 19.27
CA TYR A 60 5.36 17.99 19.67
C TYR A 60 4.18 18.44 20.54
N LEU A 61 3.44 17.48 21.11
CA LEU A 61 2.33 17.80 22.01
C LEU A 61 2.83 18.37 23.35
N ASP A 62 3.94 17.84 23.85
CA ASP A 62 4.48 18.06 25.20
C ASP A 62 5.85 18.75 25.24
N HIS A 63 6.54 18.86 24.09
CA HIS A 63 7.87 19.47 24.02
C HIS A 63 8.17 20.10 22.66
N LEU A 64 9.26 20.86 22.61
CA LEU A 64 9.93 21.33 21.40
C LEU A 64 11.26 20.61 21.26
N GLU A 65 11.65 20.28 20.04
CA GLU A 65 12.98 19.75 19.72
C GLU A 65 13.71 20.75 18.84
N TYR A 66 14.90 21.16 19.26
CA TYR A 66 15.77 22.05 18.49
C TYR A 66 17.24 21.65 18.68
N ASN A 67 17.99 21.51 17.58
CA ASN A 67 19.39 21.08 17.57
C ASN A 67 19.67 19.81 18.42
N GLY A 68 18.75 18.85 18.40
CA GLY A 68 18.85 17.59 19.15
C GLY A 68 18.62 17.71 20.66
N ARG A 69 18.20 18.88 21.15
CA ARG A 69 17.75 19.09 22.53
C ARG A 69 16.23 19.18 22.58
N SER A 70 15.67 18.64 23.65
CA SER A 70 14.24 18.74 23.99
C SER A 70 14.03 19.86 25.00
N TYR A 71 12.94 20.62 24.83
CA TYR A 71 12.51 21.71 25.69
C TYR A 71 11.05 21.49 26.08
N VAL A 72 10.73 21.47 27.37
CA VAL A 72 9.37 21.23 27.86
C VAL A 72 8.43 22.34 27.38
N LEU A 73 7.25 21.95 26.91
CA LEU A 73 6.19 22.87 26.48
C LEU A 73 5.14 22.98 27.59
N ASN A 74 4.96 24.17 28.14
CA ASN A 74 4.01 24.44 29.22
C ASN A 74 3.56 25.91 29.24
N GLU A 75 2.80 26.31 30.25
CA GLU A 75 2.26 27.68 30.37
C GLU A 75 3.34 28.78 30.49
N ASN A 76 4.57 28.41 30.91
CA ASN A 76 5.70 29.32 31.03
C ASN A 76 6.50 29.44 29.72
N THR A 77 6.21 28.61 28.72
CA THR A 77 6.84 28.69 27.41
C THR A 77 6.45 29.99 26.72
N ILE A 78 7.46 30.78 26.36
CA ILE A 78 7.30 32.04 25.65
C ILE A 78 8.17 32.03 24.39
N ALA A 79 7.53 32.23 23.24
CA ALA A 79 8.15 32.39 21.94
C ALA A 79 7.96 33.83 21.43
N GLU A 80 9.06 34.49 21.11
CA GLU A 80 9.10 35.89 20.68
C GLU A 80 9.94 36.06 19.41
N VAL A 81 9.47 36.91 18.51
CA VAL A 81 10.20 37.25 17.27
C VAL A 81 11.06 38.48 17.51
N ILE A 82 12.37 38.30 17.42
CA ILE A 82 13.36 39.37 17.51
C ILE A 82 13.80 39.75 16.10
N THR A 83 13.64 41.02 15.74
CA THR A 83 14.12 41.56 14.46
C THR A 83 15.38 42.39 14.71
N SER A 84 16.44 42.14 13.94
CA SER A 84 17.67 42.92 13.97
C SER A 84 18.10 43.29 12.54
N GLY A 85 18.63 44.50 12.33
CA GLY A 85 19.08 44.99 11.02
C GLY A 85 18.42 46.30 10.59
N GLU A 86 18.95 46.91 9.51
CA GLU A 86 18.44 48.14 8.90
C GLU A 86 17.97 47.87 7.46
N ILE A 87 16.95 48.60 7.01
CA ILE A 87 16.55 48.62 5.58
C ILE A 87 17.36 49.73 4.90
N THR A 88 18.14 49.38 3.89
CA THR A 88 18.86 50.36 3.07
C THR A 88 18.28 50.38 1.67
N SER A 89 17.73 51.53 1.26
CA SER A 89 17.31 51.75 -0.12
C SER A 89 18.34 52.61 -0.82
N THR A 90 18.99 52.08 -1.86
CA THR A 90 19.87 52.89 -2.71
C THR A 90 19.10 53.32 -3.94
N ILE A 91 18.81 54.62 -4.04
CA ILE A 91 18.20 55.21 -5.23
C ILE A 91 19.32 55.63 -6.17
N THR A 92 19.51 54.90 -7.27
CA THR A 92 20.49 55.29 -8.30
C THR A 92 19.75 55.97 -9.45
N SER A 93 19.92 57.28 -9.59
CA SER A 93 19.42 58.02 -10.76
C SER A 93 20.52 58.15 -11.82
N LYS A 94 20.34 57.55 -13.00
CA LYS A 94 21.19 57.84 -14.17
C LYS A 94 20.60 59.03 -14.93
N SER A 95 21.27 60.18 -14.92
CA SER A 95 20.97 61.33 -15.78
C SER A 95 22.02 61.43 -16.87
N THR A 96 21.61 61.37 -18.15
CA THR A 96 22.55 61.41 -19.29
C THR A 96 22.97 62.82 -19.70
N ASN A 97 22.60 63.88 -18.97
CA ASN A 97 23.15 65.23 -19.22
C ASN A 97 22.99 66.15 -18.01
N GLY A 98 24.11 66.52 -17.37
CA GLY A 98 24.30 67.80 -16.70
C GLY A 98 23.79 67.95 -15.26
N ILE A 99 24.74 68.35 -14.39
CA ILE A 99 24.63 68.89 -13.02
C ILE A 99 24.36 67.85 -11.92
N SER A 100 25.45 67.46 -11.25
CA SER A 100 25.45 66.82 -9.94
C SER A 100 25.03 67.82 -8.86
N LEU A 101 24.02 67.50 -8.06
CA LEU A 101 23.84 68.13 -6.74
C LEU A 101 24.60 67.30 -5.69
N PRO A 102 25.57 67.87 -4.97
CA PRO A 102 26.14 67.25 -3.78
C PRO A 102 25.25 67.55 -2.57
N GLY A 103 24.98 66.52 -1.74
CA GLY A 103 24.60 66.74 -0.34
C GLY A 103 23.30 66.05 0.12
N ALA A 104 23.49 64.94 0.82
CA ALA A 104 22.84 64.59 2.09
C ALA A 104 21.31 64.75 2.25
N LEU A 105 20.64 63.60 2.34
CA LEU A 105 19.71 63.33 3.43
C LEU A 105 19.93 61.90 3.90
N ILE A 106 20.96 61.75 4.74
CA ILE A 106 21.04 60.67 5.73
C ILE A 106 20.04 61.07 6.82
N GLY A 107 18.99 60.28 7.00
CA GLY A 107 18.00 60.46 8.05
C GLY A 107 16.97 59.34 7.95
N GLY A 108 17.02 58.40 8.90
CA GLY A 108 16.19 57.19 8.91
C GLY A 108 14.71 57.48 8.68
N ALA A 109 14.11 56.78 7.73
CA ALA A 109 12.68 56.82 7.50
C ALA A 109 12.03 55.70 8.33
N VAL A 110 11.46 56.09 9.47
CA VAL A 110 10.37 55.36 10.11
C VAL A 110 9.25 55.17 9.08
N ALA A 111 8.76 53.94 8.96
CA ALA A 111 7.69 53.53 8.06
C ALA A 111 6.49 54.51 8.10
N GLY A 112 6.34 55.26 7.02
CA GLY A 112 5.17 56.09 6.72
C GLY A 112 4.93 56.04 5.23
N SER A 113 3.68 55.85 4.82
CA SER A 113 3.24 55.69 3.43
C SER A 113 3.88 56.69 2.48
N LEU A 114 4.38 56.19 1.34
CA LEU A 114 4.87 56.98 0.21
C LEU A 114 3.88 58.12 -0.12
N GLY A 115 4.25 59.34 0.28
CA GLY A 115 3.51 60.56 0.02
C GLY A 115 3.59 60.98 -1.44
N ALA A 116 2.46 61.49 -1.92
CA ALA A 116 2.23 61.99 -3.27
C ALA A 116 3.32 62.94 -3.80
N VAL A 117 3.73 62.74 -5.06
CA VAL A 117 4.38 63.78 -5.85
C VAL A 117 3.34 64.42 -6.76
N VAL A 118 2.92 65.63 -6.40
CA VAL A 118 2.10 66.52 -7.22
C VAL A 118 3.00 67.24 -8.24
N GLY A 119 2.72 67.04 -9.52
CA GLY A 119 3.05 67.98 -10.61
C GLY A 119 4.47 67.94 -11.18
N GLY A 120 4.62 67.55 -12.45
CA GLY A 120 5.85 67.80 -13.21
C GLY A 120 6.03 66.90 -14.44
N VAL A 121 6.35 67.50 -15.58
CA VAL A 121 6.41 66.94 -16.93
C VAL A 121 7.25 65.65 -17.06
N LYS A 122 6.72 64.66 -17.80
CA LYS A 122 7.42 63.43 -18.21
C LYS A 122 8.80 63.74 -18.82
N ARG A 123 9.87 63.35 -18.13
CA ARG A 123 11.17 63.05 -18.72
C ARG A 123 11.53 61.61 -18.37
N ASN A 124 12.06 60.87 -19.34
CA ASN A 124 12.51 59.49 -19.16
C ASN A 124 13.69 59.45 -18.18
N GLN A 125 13.40 59.39 -16.89
CA GLN A 125 14.36 59.08 -15.84
C GLN A 125 14.08 57.64 -15.41
N VAL A 126 15.03 56.74 -15.64
CA VAL A 126 14.98 55.39 -15.07
C VAL A 126 15.48 55.53 -13.63
N ILE A 127 14.56 55.40 -12.68
CA ILE A 127 14.86 55.33 -11.25
C ILE A 127 14.97 53.84 -10.94
N GLU A 128 16.19 53.33 -10.77
CA GLU A 128 16.42 52.01 -10.21
C GLU A 128 16.52 52.19 -8.69
N SER A 129 15.52 51.65 -7.98
CA SER A 129 15.55 51.50 -6.53
C SER A 129 16.04 50.09 -6.25
N GLU A 130 17.23 49.97 -5.66
CA GLU A 130 17.72 48.71 -5.14
C GLU A 130 17.41 48.70 -3.64
N GLU A 131 16.38 47.94 -3.25
CA GLU A 131 16.01 47.73 -1.86
C GLU A 131 16.81 46.53 -1.34
N ASN A 132 17.78 46.80 -0.46
CA ASN A 132 18.58 45.77 0.17
C ASN A 132 18.07 45.57 1.60
N ASP A 133 17.27 44.51 1.79
CA ASP A 133 16.71 44.14 3.10
C ASP A 133 17.70 43.24 3.84
N HIS A 134 18.43 43.83 4.78
CA HIS A 134 19.40 43.13 5.63
C HIS A 134 18.78 42.68 6.98
N ARG A 135 17.45 42.72 7.13
CA ARG A 135 16.80 42.28 8.38
C ARG A 135 17.03 40.79 8.58
N ARG A 136 17.50 40.43 9.78
CA ARG A 136 17.51 39.06 10.27
C ARG A 136 16.38 38.91 11.29
N HIS A 137 15.56 37.90 11.09
CA HIS A 137 14.54 37.51 12.04
C HIS A 137 15.05 36.32 12.84
N TYR A 138 14.85 36.40 14.15
CA TYR A 138 15.17 35.35 15.08
C TYR A 138 13.91 34.98 15.83
N LEU A 139 13.65 33.69 15.97
CA LEU A 139 12.66 33.16 16.89
C LEU A 139 13.36 32.76 18.17
N HIS A 140 13.15 33.54 19.23
CA HIS A 140 13.66 33.25 20.55
C HIS A 140 12.57 32.53 21.36
N VAL A 141 12.92 31.39 21.95
CA VAL A 141 12.00 30.59 22.74
C VAL A 141 12.61 30.35 24.12
N ARG A 142 11.84 30.63 25.16
CA ARG A 142 12.18 30.39 26.56
C ARG A 142 11.20 29.39 27.15
N CYS A 143 11.71 28.33 27.75
CA CYS A 143 11.01 27.29 28.48
C CYS A 143 11.56 27.21 29.92
N ASP A 144 10.95 26.40 30.78
CA ASP A 144 11.42 26.21 32.16
C ASP A 144 12.77 25.48 32.25
N ASP A 145 13.11 24.67 31.25
CA ASP A 145 14.32 23.88 31.15
C ASP A 145 15.43 24.50 30.28
N GLY A 146 15.18 25.69 29.73
CA GLY A 146 16.19 26.48 29.03
C GLY A 146 15.62 27.41 27.97
N GLU A 147 16.51 28.00 27.19
CA GLU A 147 16.16 28.90 26.08
C GLU A 147 16.98 28.57 24.84
N PHE A 148 16.46 28.97 23.68
CA PHE A 148 17.18 28.89 22.42
C PHE A 148 16.71 29.97 21.45
N THR A 149 17.51 30.19 20.41
CA THR A 149 17.20 31.15 19.35
C THR A 149 17.46 30.49 18.01
N ALA A 150 16.45 30.49 17.13
CA ALA A 150 16.55 29.99 15.77
C ALA A 150 16.56 31.17 14.78
N GLU A 151 17.48 31.15 13.82
CA GLU A 151 17.47 32.10 12.70
C GLU A 151 16.35 31.71 11.72
N THR A 152 15.51 32.67 11.36
CA THR A 152 14.41 32.48 10.40
C THR A 152 14.65 33.33 9.16
N LYS A 153 13.95 33.00 8.07
CA LYS A 153 14.15 33.68 6.80
C LYS A 153 13.57 35.11 6.84
N PRO A 154 14.29 36.13 6.33
CA PRO A 154 13.82 37.52 6.31
C PRO A 154 12.46 37.72 5.63
N ASP A 155 12.20 36.99 4.54
CA ASP A 155 10.97 37.05 3.75
C ASP A 155 9.79 36.29 4.38
N GLU A 156 9.99 35.62 5.52
CA GLU A 156 9.00 34.79 6.19
C GLU A 156 8.56 35.34 7.56
N GLU A 157 8.66 36.66 7.80
CA GLU A 157 8.29 37.30 9.07
C GLU A 157 6.89 36.88 9.56
N THR A 158 5.88 36.89 8.67
CA THR A 158 4.51 36.51 9.00
C THR A 158 4.41 35.05 9.48
N LYS A 159 5.11 34.12 8.80
CA LYS A 159 5.13 32.71 9.20
C LYS A 159 5.84 32.53 10.54
N THR A 160 6.94 33.26 10.76
CA THR A 160 7.69 33.24 12.01
C THR A 160 6.81 33.70 13.18
N ARG A 161 6.06 34.79 13.02
CA ARG A 161 5.11 35.29 14.02
C ARG A 161 3.97 34.30 14.27
N GLN A 162 3.38 33.75 13.21
CA GLN A 162 2.33 32.74 13.34
C GLN A 162 2.82 31.51 14.13
N PHE A 163 4.02 31.02 13.81
CA PHE A 163 4.59 29.87 14.51
C PHE A 163 4.90 30.18 15.99
N ALA A 164 5.38 31.39 16.30
CA ALA A 164 5.55 31.85 17.68
C ALA A 164 4.22 31.86 18.46
N ASP A 165 3.15 32.39 17.85
CA ASP A 165 1.81 32.38 18.43
C ASP A 165 1.29 30.95 18.66
N GLU A 166 1.56 30.03 17.74
CA GLU A 166 1.22 28.61 17.86
C GLU A 166 1.98 27.93 18.99
N ILE A 167 3.28 28.22 19.18
CA ILE A 167 4.06 27.74 20.33
C ILE A 167 3.47 28.26 21.64
N ASN A 168 3.20 29.57 21.72
CA ASN A 168 2.64 30.19 22.93
C ASN A 168 1.27 29.62 23.29
N ASN A 169 0.40 29.43 22.29
CA ASN A 169 -0.92 28.84 22.47
C ASN A 169 -0.83 27.35 22.85
N ALA A 170 0.11 26.61 22.27
CA ALA A 170 0.32 25.22 22.62
C ALA A 170 0.85 25.09 24.05
N GLY A 171 1.79 25.94 24.47
CA GLY A 171 2.29 25.99 25.85
C GLY A 171 1.19 26.21 26.88
N ARG A 172 0.36 27.25 26.71
CA ARG A 172 -0.76 27.56 27.62
C ARG A 172 -1.75 26.42 27.81
N ASN A 173 -1.92 25.56 26.80
CA ASN A 173 -2.88 24.47 26.82
C ASN A 173 -2.20 23.09 26.93
N ALA A 174 -0.89 23.02 27.16
CA ALA A 174 -0.12 21.80 27.04
C ALA A 174 -0.57 20.74 28.06
N GLU A 175 -0.76 21.11 29.32
CA GLU A 175 -1.15 20.19 30.39
C GLU A 175 -2.49 19.52 30.10
N ASP A 176 -3.53 20.30 29.82
CA ASP A 176 -4.86 19.81 29.45
C ASP A 176 -4.82 18.94 28.18
N ALA A 177 -4.04 19.35 27.18
CA ALA A 177 -3.91 18.63 25.92
C ALA A 177 -3.20 17.28 26.10
N ILE A 178 -2.16 17.22 26.94
CA ILE A 178 -1.43 16.00 27.28
C ILE A 178 -2.35 15.06 28.05
N GLN A 179 -3.03 15.55 29.09
CA GLN A 179 -3.93 14.74 29.91
C GLN A 179 -5.06 14.14 29.05
N SER A 180 -5.69 14.96 28.21
CA SER A 180 -6.72 14.51 27.28
C SER A 180 -6.20 13.49 26.27
N ALA A 181 -5.03 13.72 25.68
CA ALA A 181 -4.44 12.79 24.72
C ALA A 181 -4.08 11.44 25.36
N GLN A 182 -3.52 11.45 26.58
CA GLN A 182 -3.20 10.25 27.35
C GLN A 182 -4.47 9.46 27.69
N ALA A 183 -5.52 10.13 28.20
CA ALA A 183 -6.79 9.48 28.48
C ALA A 183 -7.41 8.83 27.23
N ASN A 184 -7.31 9.51 26.07
CA ASN A 184 -7.77 8.96 24.79
C ASN A 184 -6.95 7.74 24.36
N LEU A 185 -5.62 7.77 24.54
CA LEU A 185 -4.74 6.64 24.25
C LEU A 185 -5.06 5.43 25.15
N ASP A 186 -5.22 5.66 26.45
CA ASP A 186 -5.57 4.61 27.41
C ASP A 186 -6.93 3.98 27.11
N PHE A 187 -7.92 4.82 26.81
CA PHE A 187 -9.23 4.36 26.37
C PHE A 187 -9.14 3.52 25.09
N ALA A 188 -8.39 3.97 24.09
CA ALA A 188 -8.20 3.23 22.84
C ALA A 188 -7.49 1.88 23.08
N LYS A 189 -6.46 1.86 23.94
CA LYS A 189 -5.72 0.63 24.30
C LYS A 189 -6.58 -0.35 25.07
N ASN A 190 -7.38 0.13 26.02
CA ASN A 190 -8.32 -0.72 26.77
C ASN A 190 -9.38 -1.33 25.84
N ARG A 191 -9.96 -0.54 24.93
CA ARG A 191 -10.90 -1.08 23.93
C ARG A 191 -10.27 -2.13 23.02
N LEU A 192 -9.02 -1.91 22.60
CA LEU A 192 -8.30 -2.91 21.81
C LEU A 192 -8.11 -4.20 22.63
N ARG A 193 -7.66 -4.10 23.87
CA ARG A 193 -7.49 -5.26 24.76
C ARG A 193 -8.79 -6.03 24.98
N ASP A 194 -9.88 -5.33 25.26
CA ASP A 194 -11.20 -5.95 25.47
C ASP A 194 -11.67 -6.66 24.22
N ALA A 195 -11.51 -6.02 23.05
CA ALA A 195 -11.81 -6.64 21.76
C ALA A 195 -10.89 -7.83 21.48
N GLU A 196 -9.61 -7.78 21.82
CA GLU A 196 -8.66 -8.91 21.67
C GLU A 196 -9.05 -10.09 22.55
N ALA A 197 -9.63 -9.87 23.72
CA ALA A 197 -10.12 -10.93 24.60
C ALA A 197 -11.51 -11.48 24.21
N ASP A 198 -12.30 -10.75 23.40
CA ASP A 198 -13.68 -11.15 23.07
C ASP A 198 -13.77 -12.15 21.89
N PHE A 199 -13.92 -13.42 22.23
CA PHE A 199 -14.17 -14.50 21.27
C PHE A 199 -15.64 -14.96 21.23
N THR A 200 -16.55 -14.24 21.88
CA THR A 200 -17.94 -14.70 22.12
C THR A 200 -18.66 -15.07 20.83
N ALA A 201 -18.61 -14.20 19.82
CA ALA A 201 -19.28 -14.45 18.54
C ALA A 201 -18.68 -15.65 17.78
N ILE A 202 -17.35 -15.82 17.82
CA ILE A 202 -16.66 -16.94 17.19
C ILE A 202 -17.01 -18.25 17.91
N ASN A 203 -16.93 -18.28 19.23
CA ASN A 203 -17.24 -19.47 20.03
C ASN A 203 -18.70 -19.91 19.81
N ASN A 204 -19.64 -18.97 19.79
CA ASN A 204 -21.05 -19.26 19.50
C ASN A 204 -21.24 -19.84 18.09
N ALA A 205 -20.54 -19.29 17.08
CA ALA A 205 -20.59 -19.79 15.71
C ALA A 205 -19.93 -21.17 15.56
N GLN A 206 -18.82 -21.42 16.26
CA GLN A 206 -18.15 -22.73 16.31
C GLN A 206 -19.06 -23.78 16.94
N TYR A 207 -19.69 -23.47 18.08
CA TYR A 207 -20.65 -24.38 18.71
C TYR A 207 -21.80 -24.74 17.76
N ALA A 208 -22.37 -23.74 17.07
CA ALA A 208 -23.42 -23.98 16.08
C ALA A 208 -22.93 -24.85 14.91
N LEU A 209 -21.70 -24.66 14.43
CA LEU A 209 -21.10 -25.49 13.39
C LEU A 209 -20.93 -26.93 13.87
N GLU A 210 -20.39 -27.15 15.07
CA GLU A 210 -20.24 -28.49 15.65
C GLU A 210 -21.58 -29.22 15.77
N GLU A 211 -22.64 -28.52 16.16
CA GLU A 211 -23.99 -29.07 16.22
C GLU A 211 -24.45 -29.57 14.84
N LYS A 212 -24.24 -28.75 13.79
CA LYS A 212 -24.60 -29.12 12.41
C LYS A 212 -23.74 -30.26 11.86
N GLU A 213 -22.45 -30.29 12.17
CA GLU A 213 -21.57 -31.39 11.78
C GLU A 213 -21.95 -32.70 12.47
N ARG A 214 -22.34 -32.66 13.74
CA ARG A 214 -22.86 -33.84 14.44
C ARG A 214 -24.14 -34.35 13.78
N ALA A 215 -25.06 -33.46 13.44
CA ALA A 215 -26.28 -33.84 12.71
C ALA A 215 -25.95 -34.48 11.35
N TYR A 216 -25.00 -33.91 10.59
CA TYR A 216 -24.52 -34.48 9.32
C TYR A 216 -23.97 -35.91 9.52
N ARG A 217 -23.10 -36.13 10.51
CA ARG A 217 -22.54 -37.46 10.81
C ARG A 217 -23.60 -38.49 11.16
N LEU A 218 -24.67 -38.09 11.85
CA LEU A 218 -25.80 -38.97 12.15
C LEU A 218 -26.58 -39.36 10.89
N VAL A 219 -26.84 -38.41 9.98
CA VAL A 219 -27.49 -38.72 8.70
C VAL A 219 -26.60 -39.64 7.86
N GLU A 220 -25.30 -39.36 7.80
CA GLU A 220 -24.32 -40.18 7.08
C GLU A 220 -24.27 -41.61 7.62
N ALA A 221 -24.24 -41.78 8.94
CA ALA A 221 -24.23 -43.09 9.60
C ALA A 221 -25.50 -43.91 9.33
N ALA A 222 -26.65 -43.26 9.13
CA ALA A 222 -27.92 -43.92 8.85
C ALA A 222 -28.03 -44.47 7.41
N GLY A 223 -27.11 -44.13 6.51
CA GLY A 223 -27.12 -44.59 5.13
C GLY A 223 -26.68 -46.03 4.96
N THR A 224 -27.41 -46.78 4.13
CA THR A 224 -26.99 -48.12 3.68
C THR A 224 -25.80 -48.04 2.72
N GLY A 225 -25.07 -49.15 2.52
CA GLY A 225 -23.93 -49.20 1.59
C GLY A 225 -24.30 -48.74 0.17
N ALA A 226 -25.42 -49.25 -0.37
CA ALA A 226 -25.91 -48.88 -1.69
C ALA A 226 -26.30 -47.39 -1.81
N GLU A 227 -26.89 -46.80 -0.75
CA GLU A 227 -27.25 -45.38 -0.76
C GLU A 227 -26.01 -44.46 -0.69
N LYS A 228 -24.98 -44.86 0.07
CA LYS A 228 -23.70 -44.15 0.13
C LYS A 228 -22.97 -44.18 -1.21
N GLU A 229 -22.96 -45.33 -1.88
CA GLU A 229 -22.36 -45.50 -3.20
C GLU A 229 -23.08 -44.65 -4.26
N MET A 230 -24.41 -44.65 -4.24
CA MET A 230 -25.23 -43.82 -5.13
C MET A 230 -25.03 -42.31 -4.89
N LEU A 231 -24.84 -41.90 -3.63
CA LEU A 231 -24.48 -40.52 -3.28
C LEU A 231 -23.10 -40.14 -3.83
N ALA A 232 -22.12 -41.04 -3.70
CA ALA A 232 -20.76 -40.84 -4.17
C ALA A 232 -20.70 -40.72 -5.70
N GLU A 233 -21.39 -41.59 -6.43
CA GLU A 233 -21.50 -41.53 -7.89
C GLU A 233 -22.14 -40.22 -8.36
N ARG A 234 -23.24 -39.81 -7.73
CA ARG A 234 -23.90 -38.52 -8.03
C ARG A 234 -22.97 -37.33 -7.77
N ASN A 235 -22.22 -37.36 -6.68
CA ASN A 235 -21.27 -36.29 -6.35
C ASN A 235 -20.08 -36.26 -7.33
N ARG A 236 -19.57 -37.42 -7.77
CA ARG A 236 -18.58 -37.52 -8.86
C ARG A 236 -19.09 -36.86 -10.13
N LYS A 237 -20.28 -37.23 -10.59
CA LYS A 237 -20.91 -36.65 -11.78
C LYS A 237 -21.13 -35.14 -11.66
N ARG A 238 -21.57 -34.65 -10.48
CA ARG A 238 -21.71 -33.21 -10.23
C ARG A 238 -20.36 -32.48 -10.27
N ARG A 239 -19.29 -33.05 -9.71
CA ARG A 239 -17.94 -32.47 -9.73
C ARG A 239 -17.41 -32.40 -11.16
N LYS A 240 -17.49 -33.50 -11.92
CA LYS A 240 -17.13 -33.56 -13.35
C LYS A 240 -17.86 -32.47 -14.15
N ASN A 241 -19.18 -32.36 -13.99
CA ASN A 241 -19.96 -31.33 -14.69
C ASN A 241 -19.61 -29.90 -14.26
N MET A 242 -19.26 -29.65 -12.99
CA MET A 242 -18.82 -28.32 -12.56
C MET A 242 -17.46 -27.95 -13.12
N ILE A 243 -16.51 -28.89 -13.19
CA ILE A 243 -15.19 -28.66 -13.79
C ILE A 243 -15.35 -28.32 -15.28
N ILE A 244 -16.13 -29.11 -16.02
CA ILE A 244 -16.46 -28.84 -17.43
C ILE A 244 -17.04 -27.43 -17.60
N ALA A 245 -17.99 -27.04 -16.73
CA ALA A 245 -18.60 -25.72 -16.78
C ALA A 245 -17.62 -24.57 -16.44
N ALA A 246 -16.70 -24.79 -15.49
CA ALA A 246 -15.69 -23.81 -15.11
C ALA A 246 -14.68 -23.56 -16.25
N VAL A 247 -14.16 -24.64 -16.85
CA VAL A 247 -13.27 -24.56 -18.02
C VAL A 247 -13.96 -23.85 -19.18
N ALA A 248 -15.21 -24.21 -19.49
CA ALA A 248 -16.00 -23.54 -20.53
C ALA A 248 -16.25 -22.05 -20.22
N ALA A 249 -16.48 -21.69 -18.95
CA ALA A 249 -16.69 -20.30 -18.54
C ALA A 249 -15.42 -19.45 -18.65
N VAL A 250 -14.25 -20.02 -18.32
CA VAL A 250 -12.95 -19.33 -18.47
C VAL A 250 -12.63 -19.12 -19.96
N LEU A 251 -12.84 -20.14 -20.80
CA LEU A 251 -12.72 -20.02 -22.26
C LEU A 251 -13.67 -18.97 -22.84
N LEU A 252 -14.91 -18.90 -22.35
CA LEU A 252 -15.87 -17.86 -22.76
C LEU A 252 -15.46 -16.47 -22.27
N LEU A 253 -14.97 -16.32 -21.03
CA LEU A 253 -14.54 -15.02 -20.50
C LEU A 253 -13.31 -14.48 -21.23
N ALA A 254 -12.37 -15.34 -21.65
CA ALA A 254 -11.24 -14.96 -22.49
C ALA A 254 -11.67 -14.39 -23.85
N LEU A 255 -12.81 -14.83 -24.40
CA LEU A 255 -13.38 -14.29 -25.64
C LEU A 255 -14.06 -12.92 -25.48
N PHE A 256 -14.41 -12.50 -24.25
CA PHE A 256 -15.09 -11.23 -23.95
C PHE A 256 -14.24 -10.22 -23.18
N ALA A 257 -13.06 -10.61 -22.69
CA ALA A 257 -12.11 -9.71 -22.02
C ALA A 257 -11.48 -8.75 -23.03
N ARG A 258 -12.14 -7.61 -23.28
CA ARG A 258 -11.54 -6.47 -23.97
C ARG A 258 -10.54 -5.80 -23.02
N PRO A 259 -9.27 -5.57 -23.42
CA PRO A 259 -8.35 -4.80 -22.59
C PRO A 259 -8.91 -3.38 -22.40
N LYS A 260 -8.99 -2.93 -21.13
CA LYS A 260 -9.29 -1.52 -20.83
C LYS A 260 -8.09 -0.67 -21.25
N LYS A 261 -8.25 0.02 -22.37
CA LYS A 261 -7.30 0.98 -22.95
C LYS A 261 -6.82 1.97 -21.88
N LYS A 262 -5.51 2.01 -21.60
CA LYS A 262 -4.87 3.19 -21.01
C LYS A 262 -4.81 4.25 -22.09
N GLU A 263 -5.45 5.38 -21.81
CA GLU A 263 -5.56 6.52 -22.72
C GLU A 263 -4.19 7.23 -22.82
N PRO A 264 -3.63 7.43 -24.03
CA PRO A 264 -2.34 8.09 -24.19
C PRO A 264 -2.51 9.61 -24.09
N GLN A 265 -1.80 10.25 -23.16
CA GLN A 265 -1.68 11.70 -23.15
C GLN A 265 -0.74 12.14 -24.27
N ASN A 266 -1.28 13.00 -25.14
CA ASN A 266 -0.68 13.50 -26.36
C ASN A 266 0.48 14.46 -26.08
N HIS A 267 1.46 14.41 -26.98
CA HIS A 267 2.68 15.23 -27.03
C HIS A 267 2.41 16.70 -27.35
N GLU A 268 3.27 17.59 -26.84
CA GLU A 268 3.78 18.73 -27.62
C GLU A 268 5.31 18.80 -27.46
N GLU A 269 6.01 18.54 -28.56
CA GLU A 269 7.44 18.82 -28.85
C GLU A 269 7.52 20.13 -29.66
N PRO A 270 8.71 20.67 -30.05
CA PRO A 270 10.07 20.64 -29.47
C PRO A 270 10.71 22.06 -29.52
N ILE A 271 12.02 22.21 -29.20
CA ILE A 271 13.05 22.91 -30.02
C ILE A 271 14.42 22.91 -29.31
N ALA A 272 15.43 22.45 -30.08
CA ALA A 272 16.88 22.72 -30.07
C ALA A 272 17.71 22.46 -28.78
N ALA A 273 18.50 21.38 -28.71
CA ALA A 273 19.82 21.16 -29.34
C ALA A 273 21.01 21.84 -28.62
N VAL A 274 21.83 21.06 -27.89
CA VAL A 274 23.32 21.04 -27.97
C VAL A 274 23.84 19.64 -27.54
N THR A 275 24.80 19.15 -28.33
CA THR A 275 25.61 17.92 -28.34
C THR A 275 26.58 17.82 -27.11
N PRO A 276 27.18 16.65 -26.80
CA PRO A 276 27.71 16.28 -25.48
C PRO A 276 29.23 16.42 -25.35
N GLU A 277 29.75 16.42 -24.11
CA GLU A 277 31.04 15.80 -23.78
C GLU A 277 31.15 15.41 -22.29
N PRO A 278 31.96 14.38 -21.96
CA PRO A 278 31.94 13.65 -20.69
C PRO A 278 33.00 14.16 -19.72
N THR A 279 32.87 13.87 -18.43
CA THR A 279 33.97 13.37 -17.56
C THR A 279 33.49 13.09 -16.11
N PRO A 280 34.24 12.28 -15.34
CA PRO A 280 33.69 11.30 -14.40
C PRO A 280 33.99 11.67 -12.94
N SER A 281 33.85 10.66 -12.08
CA SER A 281 34.55 10.47 -10.80
C SER A 281 33.70 10.73 -9.55
N ALA A 282 32.96 9.70 -9.15
CA ALA A 282 32.77 9.43 -7.73
C ALA A 282 34.05 8.73 -7.24
N THR A 283 34.80 9.39 -6.35
CA THR A 283 35.85 8.76 -5.56
C THR A 283 35.25 8.36 -4.20
N PRO A 284 35.50 7.13 -3.72
CA PRO A 284 34.94 6.57 -2.49
C PRO A 284 35.81 6.89 -1.25
N GLU A 285 35.30 6.45 -0.09
CA GLU A 285 35.97 6.11 1.19
C GLU A 285 35.51 6.92 2.41
N PRO A 286 35.62 6.39 3.66
CA PRO A 286 36.10 5.06 4.09
C PRO A 286 35.14 4.26 5.01
N THR A 287 35.39 2.95 5.04
CA THR A 287 35.03 1.97 6.08
C THR A 287 35.94 2.14 7.31
N PRO A 288 35.42 1.99 8.55
CA PRO A 288 35.82 0.84 9.41
C PRO A 288 34.65 0.41 10.34
N GLU A 289 34.58 -0.72 11.05
CA GLU A 289 35.32 -1.98 11.19
C GLU A 289 34.33 -2.97 11.87
N PRO A 290 34.56 -4.29 11.82
CA PRO A 290 33.58 -5.32 12.18
C PRO A 290 33.47 -5.59 13.69
N THR A 291 32.23 -5.74 14.17
CA THR A 291 31.91 -6.23 15.51
C THR A 291 31.92 -7.77 15.50
N PRO A 292 32.49 -8.45 16.53
CA PRO A 292 32.81 -9.88 16.52
C PRO A 292 31.60 -10.83 16.44
N GLU A 293 31.85 -11.95 15.77
CA GLU A 293 30.96 -13.09 15.52
C GLU A 293 30.46 -13.77 16.80
N PRO A 294 29.17 -14.10 16.91
CA PRO A 294 28.72 -15.19 17.78
C PRO A 294 28.96 -16.55 17.10
N THR A 295 29.63 -17.40 17.86
CA THR A 295 29.93 -18.82 17.66
C THR A 295 28.80 -19.62 16.99
N PRO A 296 29.07 -20.45 15.96
CA PRO A 296 28.07 -21.34 15.38
C PRO A 296 27.75 -22.49 16.36
N GLU A 297 26.46 -22.65 16.65
CA GLU A 297 25.94 -23.90 17.23
C GLU A 297 26.07 -25.05 16.22
N PRO A 298 26.28 -26.29 16.67
CA PRO A 298 26.55 -27.43 15.82
C PRO A 298 25.41 -27.69 14.84
N THR A 299 25.79 -27.70 13.57
CA THR A 299 24.99 -28.15 12.43
C THR A 299 24.48 -29.56 12.70
N PRO A 300 23.15 -29.82 12.72
CA PRO A 300 22.66 -31.18 12.64
C PRO A 300 23.14 -31.80 11.33
N GLU A 301 23.61 -33.05 11.41
CA GLU A 301 24.04 -33.85 10.26
C GLU A 301 23.01 -33.79 9.12
N PRO A 302 23.46 -33.86 7.86
CA PRO A 302 22.55 -33.95 6.72
C PRO A 302 21.68 -35.18 6.89
N THR A 303 20.40 -34.95 7.18
CA THR A 303 19.36 -35.94 6.91
C THR A 303 19.52 -36.37 5.46
N PRO A 304 19.65 -37.67 5.16
CA PRO A 304 19.87 -38.14 3.80
C PRO A 304 18.82 -37.53 2.87
N GLU A 305 19.34 -36.94 1.80
CA GLU A 305 18.58 -36.60 0.61
C GLU A 305 17.73 -37.83 0.24
N PRO A 306 16.41 -37.70 0.10
CA PRO A 306 15.63 -38.80 -0.43
C PRO A 306 16.15 -39.10 -1.83
N GLU A 307 16.82 -40.24 -1.98
CA GLU A 307 16.91 -40.94 -3.26
C GLU A 307 15.53 -40.92 -3.92
N PRO A 308 15.47 -40.82 -5.26
CA PRO A 308 14.23 -40.66 -6.00
C PRO A 308 13.34 -41.87 -5.76
N ALA A 309 12.46 -41.76 -4.77
CA ALA A 309 11.33 -42.65 -4.63
C ALA A 309 10.53 -42.47 -5.91
N ALA A 310 10.53 -43.51 -6.74
CA ALA A 310 9.67 -43.63 -7.91
C ALA A 310 8.31 -43.01 -7.56
N SER A 311 8.02 -41.86 -8.18
CA SER A 311 6.78 -41.14 -7.95
C SER A 311 5.67 -42.17 -8.11
N GLY A 312 4.83 -42.38 -7.08
CA GLY A 312 3.66 -43.26 -7.16
C GLY A 312 2.60 -42.81 -8.19
N ILE A 313 3.01 -41.93 -9.10
CA ILE A 313 2.29 -41.40 -10.25
C ILE A 313 2.68 -42.28 -11.43
N ARG A 314 1.70 -42.92 -12.05
CA ARG A 314 1.91 -43.67 -13.28
C ARG A 314 2.55 -42.78 -14.35
N PRO A 315 3.64 -43.21 -15.02
CA PRO A 315 4.29 -42.43 -16.06
C PRO A 315 3.32 -41.95 -17.14
N GLU A 316 2.39 -42.81 -17.56
CA GLU A 316 1.35 -42.49 -18.55
C GLU A 316 0.36 -41.42 -18.06
N PHE A 317 0.03 -41.42 -16.77
CA PHE A 317 -0.85 -40.41 -16.17
C PHE A 317 -0.13 -39.07 -16.07
N LYS A 318 1.13 -39.09 -15.63
CA LYS A 318 1.97 -37.88 -15.57
C LYS A 318 2.15 -37.26 -16.96
N GLU A 319 2.47 -38.08 -17.96
CA GLU A 319 2.61 -37.64 -19.36
C GLU A 319 1.32 -37.01 -19.88
N SER A 320 0.16 -37.60 -19.55
CA SER A 320 -1.15 -37.06 -19.92
C SER A 320 -1.42 -35.69 -19.28
N MET A 321 -1.08 -35.53 -18.00
CA MET A 321 -1.26 -34.27 -17.27
C MET A 321 -0.27 -33.19 -17.71
N ASP A 322 0.97 -33.56 -18.02
CA ASP A 322 1.98 -32.64 -18.54
C ASP A 322 1.62 -32.19 -19.96
N ALA A 323 1.08 -33.09 -20.79
CA ALA A 323 0.52 -32.75 -22.11
C ALA A 323 -0.69 -31.81 -22.01
N TYR A 324 -1.57 -32.03 -21.02
CA TYR A 324 -2.69 -31.14 -20.73
C TYR A 324 -2.23 -29.74 -20.31
N GLU A 325 -1.20 -29.63 -19.47
CA GLU A 325 -0.60 -28.36 -19.08
C GLU A 325 0.08 -27.66 -20.27
N ALA A 326 0.83 -28.40 -21.09
CA ALA A 326 1.51 -27.88 -22.28
C ALA A 326 0.52 -27.32 -23.33
N PHE A 327 -0.66 -27.95 -23.48
CA PHE A 327 -1.74 -27.40 -24.31
C PHE A 327 -2.15 -25.99 -23.86
N PHE A 328 -2.28 -25.77 -22.55
CA PHE A 328 -2.63 -24.45 -22.02
C PHE A 328 -1.47 -23.45 -22.08
N ASP A 329 -0.22 -23.91 -22.04
CA ASP A 329 0.95 -23.08 -22.33
C ASP A 329 0.91 -22.55 -23.78
N GLU A 330 0.66 -23.43 -24.76
CA GLU A 330 0.46 -23.03 -26.16
C GLU A 330 -0.73 -22.07 -26.30
N TYR A 331 -1.83 -22.29 -25.55
CA TYR A 331 -3.00 -21.41 -25.56
C TYR A 331 -2.68 -20.01 -25.02
N VAL A 332 -1.93 -19.92 -23.93
CA VAL A 332 -1.51 -18.64 -23.35
C VAL A 332 -0.57 -17.89 -24.28
N GLU A 333 0.36 -18.58 -24.94
CA GLU A 333 1.21 -17.98 -25.97
C GLU A 333 0.40 -17.53 -27.20
N PHE A 334 -0.56 -18.34 -27.64
CA PHE A 334 -1.48 -17.96 -28.71
C PHE A 334 -2.26 -16.70 -28.34
N MET A 335 -2.84 -16.62 -27.14
CA MET A 335 -3.57 -15.45 -26.64
C MET A 335 -2.70 -14.18 -26.62
N LYS A 336 -1.42 -14.31 -26.27
CA LYS A 336 -0.45 -13.19 -26.32
C LYS A 336 -0.08 -12.77 -27.75
N SER A 337 -0.20 -13.66 -28.73
CA SER A 337 0.17 -13.44 -30.13
C SER A 337 -0.95 -12.83 -31.00
N VAL A 338 -2.18 -12.73 -30.48
CA VAL A 338 -3.32 -12.13 -31.20
C VAL A 338 -3.22 -10.60 -31.11
N ASP A 339 -2.72 -9.95 -32.16
CA ASP A 339 -2.55 -8.49 -32.23
C ASP A 339 -3.86 -7.73 -32.59
N GLU A 340 -4.02 -6.52 -32.04
CA GLU A 340 -5.29 -5.79 -31.82
C GLU A 340 -6.17 -5.42 -33.05
N THR A 341 -5.83 -5.71 -34.31
CA THR A 341 -6.57 -5.10 -35.45
C THR A 341 -6.98 -5.99 -36.62
N SER A 342 -6.76 -7.30 -36.60
CA SER A 342 -7.49 -8.19 -37.52
C SER A 342 -7.48 -9.63 -37.04
N MET A 343 -8.65 -10.25 -36.91
CA MET A 343 -8.75 -11.72 -37.00
C MET A 343 -8.25 -12.12 -38.39
N SER A 344 -6.95 -12.40 -38.51
CA SER A 344 -6.40 -12.94 -39.75
C SER A 344 -7.00 -14.33 -39.98
N MET A 345 -7.15 -14.73 -41.24
CA MET A 345 -7.59 -16.09 -41.58
C MET A 345 -6.66 -17.14 -40.94
N GLU A 346 -5.38 -16.82 -40.72
CA GLU A 346 -4.39 -17.66 -40.04
C GLU A 346 -4.68 -17.81 -38.54
N SER A 347 -5.09 -16.74 -37.86
CA SER A 347 -5.52 -16.77 -36.44
C SER A 347 -6.81 -17.59 -36.27
N MET A 348 -7.72 -17.56 -37.25
CA MET A 348 -8.91 -18.41 -37.25
C MET A 348 -8.58 -19.88 -37.51
N VAL A 349 -7.67 -20.19 -38.44
CA VAL A 349 -7.21 -21.58 -38.66
C VAL A 349 -6.53 -22.13 -37.41
N LYS A 350 -5.63 -21.37 -36.77
CA LYS A 350 -5.00 -21.75 -35.50
C LYS A 350 -6.04 -21.94 -34.39
N TYR A 351 -7.10 -21.13 -34.35
CA TYR A 351 -8.21 -21.29 -33.42
C TYR A 351 -9.02 -22.58 -33.67
N TYR A 352 -9.30 -22.94 -34.92
CA TYR A 352 -9.95 -24.22 -35.25
C TYR A 352 -9.05 -25.44 -34.96
N ASP A 353 -7.74 -25.33 -35.19
CA ASP A 353 -6.76 -26.33 -34.75
C ASP A 353 -6.73 -26.45 -33.22
N PHE A 354 -6.91 -25.34 -32.49
CA PHE A 354 -7.06 -25.34 -31.03
C PHE A 354 -8.34 -26.01 -30.56
N LEU A 355 -9.46 -25.84 -31.27
CA LEU A 355 -10.72 -26.52 -30.95
C LEU A 355 -10.61 -28.03 -31.16
N ALA A 356 -9.87 -28.48 -32.19
CA ALA A 356 -9.59 -29.90 -32.40
C ALA A 356 -8.68 -30.47 -31.31
N LYS A 357 -7.57 -29.77 -30.97
CA LYS A 357 -6.69 -30.16 -29.85
C LYS A 357 -7.40 -30.14 -28.49
N TYR A 358 -8.37 -29.26 -28.29
CA TYR A 358 -9.21 -29.22 -27.09
C TYR A 358 -10.11 -30.46 -27.00
N GLU A 359 -10.68 -30.91 -28.12
CA GLU A 359 -11.45 -32.15 -28.19
C GLU A 359 -10.57 -33.37 -27.84
N ASP A 360 -9.36 -33.45 -28.41
CA ASP A 360 -8.38 -34.50 -28.10
C ASP A 360 -7.95 -34.49 -26.62
N ALA A 361 -7.73 -33.30 -26.04
CA ALA A 361 -7.39 -33.15 -24.62
C ALA A 361 -8.55 -33.55 -23.69
N MET A 362 -9.79 -33.26 -24.09
CA MET A 362 -10.99 -33.67 -23.35
C MET A 362 -11.23 -35.18 -23.47
N GLU A 363 -10.97 -35.80 -24.62
CA GLU A 363 -11.02 -37.26 -24.82
C GLU A 363 -9.93 -37.97 -24.00
N ALA A 364 -8.72 -37.44 -23.97
CA ALA A 364 -7.64 -37.93 -23.12
C ALA A 364 -7.99 -37.85 -21.62
N LEU A 365 -8.68 -36.79 -21.20
CA LEU A 365 -9.13 -36.62 -19.81
C LEU A 365 -10.32 -37.52 -19.46
N ASP A 366 -11.18 -37.85 -20.44
CA ASP A 366 -12.29 -38.82 -20.29
C ASP A 366 -11.80 -40.28 -20.27
N ALA A 367 -10.68 -40.57 -20.94
CA ALA A 367 -10.04 -41.88 -20.98
C ALA A 367 -9.30 -42.25 -19.68
N ILE A 368 -9.07 -41.29 -18.79
CA ILE A 368 -8.50 -41.55 -17.46
C ILE A 368 -9.58 -42.17 -16.57
N ASP A 369 -9.37 -43.43 -16.18
CA ASP A 369 -10.22 -44.11 -15.20
C ASP A 369 -10.00 -43.51 -13.80
N ASP A 370 -10.94 -42.67 -13.38
CA ASP A 370 -10.90 -41.95 -12.11
C ASP A 370 -11.10 -42.86 -10.88
N THR A 371 -11.37 -44.15 -11.09
CA THR A 371 -11.49 -45.15 -10.01
C THR A 371 -10.16 -45.81 -9.66
N GLU A 372 -9.14 -45.65 -10.51
CA GLU A 372 -7.79 -46.18 -10.28
C GLU A 372 -6.79 -45.10 -9.81
N LEU A 373 -7.22 -43.84 -9.69
CA LEU A 373 -6.36 -42.75 -9.26
C LEU A 373 -5.95 -42.93 -7.80
N THR A 374 -4.64 -42.96 -7.58
CA THR A 374 -4.08 -42.91 -6.23
C THR A 374 -4.28 -41.50 -5.63
N PRO A 375 -4.31 -41.35 -4.29
CA PRO A 375 -4.37 -40.04 -3.64
C PRO A 375 -3.27 -39.07 -4.10
N GLU A 376 -2.10 -39.60 -4.47
CA GLU A 376 -0.96 -38.86 -5.00
C GLU A 376 -1.21 -38.35 -6.44
N GLU A 377 -1.83 -39.17 -7.29
CA GLU A 377 -2.25 -38.79 -8.65
C GLU A 377 -3.39 -37.76 -8.64
N ASP A 378 -4.36 -37.89 -7.72
CA ASP A 378 -5.45 -36.91 -7.54
C ASP A 378 -4.90 -35.55 -7.09
N ARG A 379 -3.89 -35.54 -6.21
CA ARG A 379 -3.22 -34.29 -5.82
C ARG A 379 -2.44 -33.68 -6.98
N TYR A 380 -1.75 -34.50 -7.77
CA TYR A 380 -1.02 -34.03 -8.95
C TYR A 380 -1.96 -33.40 -9.99
N TYR A 381 -3.12 -34.02 -10.22
CA TYR A 381 -4.19 -33.48 -11.07
C TYR A 381 -4.65 -32.09 -10.61
N LEU A 382 -4.92 -31.93 -9.30
CA LEU A 382 -5.33 -30.64 -8.75
C LEU A 382 -4.25 -29.57 -8.86
N ASP A 383 -2.98 -29.94 -8.68
CA ASP A 383 -1.86 -29.00 -8.82
C ASP A 383 -1.68 -28.54 -10.27
N VAL A 384 -1.84 -29.44 -11.25
CA VAL A 384 -1.81 -29.12 -12.69
C VAL A 384 -2.93 -28.14 -13.04
N LEU A 385 -4.16 -28.39 -12.58
CA LEU A 385 -5.29 -27.48 -12.79
C LEU A 385 -5.04 -26.09 -12.21
N LEU A 386 -4.48 -26.02 -10.99
CA LEU A 386 -4.20 -24.74 -10.35
C LEU A 386 -3.12 -23.95 -11.10
N ARG A 387 -2.09 -24.62 -11.63
CA ARG A 387 -1.07 -23.98 -12.46
C ARG A 387 -1.66 -23.42 -13.75
N ILE A 388 -2.52 -24.19 -14.41
CA ILE A 388 -3.22 -23.75 -15.62
C ILE A 388 -4.09 -22.53 -15.33
N ASP A 389 -4.88 -22.55 -14.26
CA ASP A 389 -5.73 -21.41 -13.85
C ASP A 389 -4.90 -20.15 -13.60
N GLN A 390 -3.75 -20.28 -12.95
CA GLN A 390 -2.82 -19.17 -12.70
C GLN A 390 -2.25 -18.60 -14.01
N LYS A 391 -1.80 -19.47 -14.93
CA LYS A 391 -1.27 -19.06 -16.25
C LYS A 391 -2.33 -18.33 -17.08
N LEU A 392 -3.58 -18.81 -17.04
CA LEU A 392 -4.71 -18.18 -17.73
C LEU A 392 -5.07 -16.81 -17.12
N LEU A 393 -5.01 -16.68 -15.79
CA LEU A 393 -5.25 -15.43 -15.11
C LEU A 393 -4.19 -14.37 -15.46
N GLU A 394 -2.93 -14.79 -15.56
CA GLU A 394 -1.81 -13.92 -15.96
C GLU A 394 -1.91 -13.50 -17.44
N ALA A 395 -2.39 -14.39 -18.31
CA ALA A 395 -2.61 -14.09 -19.73
C ALA A 395 -3.78 -13.12 -19.98
N ALA A 396 -4.71 -13.00 -19.02
CA ALA A 396 -5.89 -12.14 -19.11
C ALA A 396 -5.68 -10.70 -18.57
N GLN A 397 -4.51 -10.40 -18.00
CA GLN A 397 -4.11 -9.06 -17.51
C GLN A 397 -3.36 -8.28 -18.59
#